data_AF-A0A7C5NF41-F1
#
_entry.id   AF-A0A7C5NF41-F1
#
_cell.length_a   1.000
_cell.length_b   1.000
_cell.length_c   1.000
_cell.angle_alpha   90.00
_cell.angle_beta   90.00
_cell.angle_gamma   90.00
#
_symmetry.space_group_name_H-M   'P 1'
#
loop_
_entity.id
_entity.type
_entity.pdbx_description
1 polymer ?
#
loop_
_entity_poly.entity_id
_entity_poly.type
_entity_poly.pdbx_seq_one_letter_code
_entity_poly.pdbx_strand_id
1 'polypeptide(L)'
;MQKLLDWTLQTIRDEKSDFSWMEEYRYEWTPLVKSATSKIMEGQSVLIVTDDEHHWFGEYVATKINLLQNNRPLLPFYQLKALFPNLATVVSTLEIELLEDLLDISYPDGYYIWYIGSGDHPFTKLAYRSDENFLWV
;
A
#
# COMPACT_ATOMS: atom_id res chain seq x y z
N MET A 1 15.67 9.47 -8.52
CA MET A 1 15.52 9.63 -7.06
C MET A 1 15.59 11.11 -6.68
N GLN A 2 16.61 11.84 -7.14
CA GLN A 2 16.79 13.27 -6.88
C GLN A 2 15.56 14.12 -7.24
N LYS A 3 14.97 13.92 -8.43
CA LYS A 3 13.73 14.63 -8.84
C LYS A 3 12.54 14.46 -7.89
N LEU A 4 12.33 13.27 -7.30
CA LEU A 4 11.23 13.03 -6.36
C LEU A 4 11.52 13.70 -5.03
N LEU A 5 12.75 13.55 -4.51
CA LEU A 5 13.18 14.19 -3.27
C LEU A 5 13.05 15.72 -3.35
N ASP A 6 13.52 16.31 -4.45
CA ASP A 6 13.48 17.76 -4.68
C ASP A 6 12.03 18.26 -4.80
N TRP A 7 11.21 17.54 -5.56
CA TRP A 7 9.78 17.85 -5.69
C TRP A 7 9.03 17.78 -4.36
N THR A 8 9.26 16.73 -3.57
CA THR A 8 8.65 16.54 -2.26
C THR A 8 9.01 17.69 -1.30
N LEU A 9 10.29 18.05 -1.25
CA LEU A 9 10.76 19.15 -0.39
C LEU A 9 10.12 20.48 -0.74
N GLN A 10 10.04 20.76 -2.04
CA GLN A 10 9.41 21.99 -2.53
C GLN A 10 7.92 22.01 -2.15
N THR A 11 7.22 20.89 -2.36
CA THR A 11 5.79 20.75 -2.06
C THR A 11 5.48 20.95 -0.58
N ILE A 12 6.24 20.29 0.31
CA ILE A 12 6.09 20.42 1.78
C ILE A 12 6.22 21.89 2.22
N ARG A 13 7.22 22.59 1.69
CA ARG A 13 7.50 24.00 2.05
C ARG A 13 6.46 24.96 1.47
N ASP A 14 5.93 24.66 0.30
CA ASP A 14 4.92 25.49 -0.38
C ASP A 14 3.53 25.37 0.26
N GLU A 15 3.18 24.21 0.84
CA GLU A 15 1.89 23.96 1.49
C GLU A 15 1.69 24.73 2.80
N LYS A 16 2.70 25.48 3.31
CA LYS A 16 2.65 26.22 4.59
C LYS A 16 2.07 25.41 5.76
N SER A 17 2.30 24.11 5.73
CA SER A 17 1.75 23.14 6.67
C SER A 17 2.83 22.72 7.68
N ASP A 18 2.43 22.29 8.87
CA ASP A 18 3.33 21.77 9.91
C ASP A 18 3.82 20.34 9.59
N PHE A 19 4.31 20.12 8.37
CA PHE A 19 4.88 18.84 7.90
C PHE A 19 6.41 18.79 8.07
N SER A 20 6.96 19.54 9.04
CA SER A 20 8.41 19.54 9.32
C SER A 20 8.94 18.13 9.60
N TRP A 21 8.16 17.32 10.32
CA TRP A 21 8.48 15.91 10.57
C TRP A 21 8.63 15.10 9.28
N MET A 22 7.80 15.35 8.26
CA MET A 22 7.87 14.62 6.99
C MET A 22 9.09 15.02 6.17
N GLU A 23 9.55 16.27 6.30
CA GLU A 23 10.82 16.74 5.75
C GLU A 23 12.02 16.08 6.45
N GLU A 24 11.99 15.96 7.78
CA GLU A 24 13.03 15.31 8.59
C GLU A 24 13.24 13.84 8.19
N TYR A 25 12.14 13.08 8.06
CA TYR A 25 12.17 11.66 7.69
C TYR A 25 12.19 11.41 6.17
N ARG A 26 12.37 12.45 5.34
CA ARG A 26 12.25 12.36 3.86
C ARG A 26 13.10 11.27 3.24
N TYR A 27 14.31 11.04 3.74
CA TYR A 27 15.21 10.02 3.21
C TYR A 27 14.77 8.59 3.54
N GLU A 28 13.91 8.40 4.55
CA GLU A 28 13.40 7.09 4.96
C GLU A 28 12.18 6.71 4.13
N TRP A 29 11.19 7.59 4.02
CA TRP A 29 9.93 7.23 3.36
C TRP A 29 9.95 7.43 1.84
N THR A 30 10.73 8.39 1.30
CA THR A 30 10.71 8.68 -0.16
C THR A 30 11.15 7.49 -1.02
N PRO A 31 12.20 6.72 -0.66
CA PRO A 31 12.55 5.50 -1.40
C PRO A 31 11.43 4.47 -1.43
N LEU A 32 10.69 4.31 -0.33
CA LEU A 32 9.57 3.37 -0.22
C LEU A 32 8.42 3.78 -1.15
N VAL A 33 8.02 5.05 -1.11
CA VAL A 33 6.99 5.60 -2.01
C VAL A 33 7.42 5.51 -3.47
N LYS A 34 8.70 5.76 -3.76
CA LYS A 34 9.24 5.58 -5.11
C LYS A 34 9.09 4.14 -5.59
N SER A 35 9.44 3.16 -4.75
CA SER A 35 9.31 1.74 -5.08
C SER A 35 7.84 1.37 -5.36
N ALA A 36 6.94 1.73 -4.46
CA ALA A 36 5.50 1.48 -4.62
C ALA A 36 4.93 2.14 -5.90
N THR A 37 5.29 3.40 -6.16
CA THR A 37 4.82 4.10 -7.37
C THR A 37 5.43 3.55 -8.65
N SER A 38 6.70 3.11 -8.65
CA SER A 38 7.30 2.39 -9.79
C SER A 38 6.51 1.12 -10.12
N LYS A 39 6.17 0.30 -9.13
CA LYS A 39 5.39 -0.93 -9.32
C LYS A 39 4.02 -0.67 -9.95
N ILE A 40 3.32 0.36 -9.50
CA ILE A 40 2.05 0.78 -10.11
C ILE A 40 2.26 1.17 -11.58
N MET A 41 3.34 1.91 -11.89
CA MET A 41 3.66 2.32 -13.27
C MET A 41 4.05 1.12 -14.17
N GLU A 42 4.57 0.05 -13.57
CA GLU A 42 4.88 -1.22 -14.23
C GLU A 42 3.65 -2.11 -14.44
N GLY A 43 2.48 -1.71 -13.91
CA GLY A 43 1.21 -2.40 -14.09
C GLY A 43 0.78 -3.28 -12.91
N GLN A 44 1.58 -3.32 -11.83
CA GLN A 44 1.27 -4.14 -10.67
C GLN A 44 0.02 -3.64 -9.93
N SER A 45 -0.74 -4.58 -9.37
CA SER A 45 -1.90 -4.30 -8.54
C SER A 45 -1.51 -4.03 -7.08
N VAL A 46 -2.25 -3.14 -6.43
CA VAL A 46 -2.05 -2.80 -5.01
C VAL A 46 -3.13 -3.46 -4.17
N LEU A 47 -2.73 -4.39 -3.31
CA LEU A 47 -3.64 -5.06 -2.39
C LEU A 47 -3.56 -4.39 -1.02
N ILE A 48 -4.58 -3.60 -0.69
CA ILE A 48 -4.67 -2.88 0.57
C ILE A 48 -5.14 -3.84 1.66
N VAL A 49 -4.36 -3.92 2.73
CA VAL A 49 -4.68 -4.69 3.94
C VAL A 49 -4.53 -3.77 5.14
N THR A 50 -5.55 -3.68 5.98
CA THR A 50 -5.49 -2.91 7.22
C THR A 50 -5.79 -3.78 8.42
N ASP A 51 -5.29 -3.40 9.59
CA ASP A 51 -5.89 -3.86 10.84
C ASP A 51 -7.31 -3.28 11.03
N ASP A 52 -7.96 -3.65 12.13
CA ASP A 52 -9.32 -3.21 12.43
C ASP A 52 -9.39 -1.72 12.81
N GLU A 53 -8.37 -1.16 13.46
CA GLU A 53 -8.32 0.26 13.86
C GLU A 53 -8.15 1.20 12.67
N HIS A 54 -7.43 0.76 11.64
CA HIS A 54 -7.13 1.52 10.43
C HIS A 54 -8.05 1.17 9.26
N HIS A 55 -9.10 0.38 9.47
CA HIS A 55 -10.06 0.02 8.42
C HIS A 55 -10.65 1.23 7.69
N TRP A 56 -10.95 2.30 8.43
CA TRP A 56 -11.45 3.56 7.86
C TRP A 56 -10.46 4.17 6.84
N PHE A 57 -9.16 3.96 7.02
CA PHE A 57 -8.15 4.50 6.13
C PHE A 57 -8.03 3.67 4.85
N GLY A 58 -8.20 2.34 4.94
CA GLY A 58 -8.34 1.49 3.75
C GLY A 58 -9.52 1.91 2.88
N GLU A 59 -10.67 2.18 3.50
CA GLU A 59 -11.87 2.73 2.81
C GLU A 59 -11.60 4.11 2.20
N TYR A 60 -10.91 4.99 2.94
CA TYR A 60 -10.50 6.28 2.43
C TYR A 60 -9.64 6.15 1.17
N VAL A 61 -8.60 5.31 1.19
CA VAL A 61 -7.72 5.09 0.04
C VAL A 61 -8.51 4.57 -1.17
N ALA A 62 -9.29 3.52 -0.98
CA ALA A 62 -10.07 2.89 -2.06
C ALA A 62 -11.06 3.86 -2.71
N THR A 63 -11.71 4.71 -1.91
CA THR A 63 -12.69 5.69 -2.39
C THR A 63 -12.05 6.91 -3.03
N LYS A 64 -10.87 7.37 -2.55
CA LYS A 64 -10.22 8.60 -3.03
C LYS A 64 -9.34 8.41 -4.24
N ILE A 65 -8.62 7.29 -4.34
CA ILE A 65 -7.67 7.06 -5.44
C ILE A 65 -8.37 7.07 -6.80
N ASN A 66 -9.52 6.41 -6.89
CA ASN A 66 -10.29 6.23 -8.12
C ASN A 66 -11.48 7.20 -8.26
N LEU A 67 -11.39 8.40 -7.66
CA LEU A 67 -12.38 9.46 -7.88
C LEU A 67 -12.32 9.98 -9.32
N LEU A 68 -13.38 9.73 -10.08
CA LEU A 68 -13.49 10.13 -11.49
C LEU A 68 -13.39 11.64 -11.70
N GLN A 69 -13.78 12.45 -10.70
CA GLN A 69 -13.70 13.92 -10.75
C GLN A 69 -12.27 14.44 -10.89
N ASN A 70 -11.26 13.62 -10.57
CA ASN A 70 -9.86 14.01 -10.63
C ASN A 70 -9.27 13.94 -12.05
N ASN A 71 -10.01 13.46 -13.05
CA ASN A 71 -9.55 13.26 -14.44
C ASN A 71 -8.24 12.43 -14.52
N ARG A 72 -8.11 11.44 -13.64
CA ARG A 72 -6.96 10.51 -13.60
C ARG A 72 -7.41 9.13 -14.11
N PRO A 73 -6.49 8.32 -14.66
CA PRO A 73 -6.77 6.92 -14.96
C PRO A 73 -7.23 6.18 -13.71
N LEU A 74 -8.08 5.16 -13.89
CA LEU A 74 -8.36 4.20 -12.84
C LEU A 74 -7.09 3.41 -12.54
N LEU A 75 -6.77 3.28 -11.26
CA LEU A 75 -5.60 2.56 -10.76
C LEU A 75 -6.04 1.25 -10.08
N PRO A 76 -5.22 0.19 -10.17
CA PRO A 76 -5.56 -1.15 -9.69
C PRO A 76 -5.37 -1.28 -8.17
N PHE A 77 -6.18 -0.57 -7.39
CA PHE A 77 -6.19 -0.62 -5.93
C PHE A 77 -7.39 -1.42 -5.44
N TYR A 78 -7.13 -2.46 -4.64
CA TYR A 78 -8.16 -3.37 -4.16
C TYR A 78 -8.02 -3.58 -2.65
N GLN A 79 -9.13 -3.50 -1.92
CA GLN A 79 -9.14 -3.92 -0.52
C GLN A 79 -9.25 -5.43 -0.42
N LEU A 80 -8.20 -6.07 0.10
CA LEU A 80 -8.14 -7.53 0.12
C LEU A 80 -9.21 -8.14 1.02
N LYS A 81 -9.52 -7.50 2.16
CA LYS A 81 -10.59 -7.93 3.08
C LYS A 81 -11.99 -7.85 2.44
N ALA A 82 -12.19 -6.98 1.45
CA ALA A 82 -13.44 -6.91 0.69
C ALA A 82 -13.57 -8.04 -0.34
N LEU A 83 -12.45 -8.46 -0.95
CA LEU A 83 -12.40 -9.61 -1.87
C LEU A 83 -12.44 -10.95 -1.11
N PHE A 84 -11.86 -10.99 0.09
CA PHE A 84 -11.75 -12.15 0.94
C PHE A 84 -12.25 -11.82 2.36
N PRO A 85 -13.57 -11.86 2.61
CA PRO A 85 -14.14 -11.52 3.92
C PRO A 85 -13.59 -12.35 5.08
N ASN A 86 -13.16 -13.58 4.80
CA ASN A 86 -12.56 -14.50 5.77
C ASN A 86 -11.03 -14.40 5.83
N LEU A 87 -10.42 -13.34 5.31
CA LEU A 87 -8.95 -13.19 5.32
C LEU A 87 -8.36 -13.35 6.73
N ALA A 88 -9.08 -12.92 7.77
CA ALA A 88 -8.66 -13.06 9.17
C ALA A 88 -8.53 -14.52 9.65
N THR A 89 -9.16 -15.48 8.97
CA THR A 89 -9.05 -16.91 9.30
C THR A 89 -7.87 -17.59 8.63
N VAL A 90 -7.21 -16.93 7.68
CA VAL A 90 -6.01 -17.44 6.98
C VAL A 90 -4.81 -17.20 7.89
N VAL A 91 -4.42 -18.21 8.67
CA VAL A 91 -3.44 -18.04 9.76
C VAL A 91 -2.27 -19.01 9.71
N SER A 92 -2.46 -20.17 9.06
CA SER A 92 -1.41 -21.17 8.87
C SER A 92 -0.58 -20.85 7.63
N THR A 93 0.68 -21.30 7.62
CA THR A 93 1.58 -21.11 6.49
C THR A 93 1.00 -21.68 5.19
N LEU A 94 0.37 -22.85 5.25
CA LEU A 94 -0.24 -23.49 4.09
C LEU A 94 -1.40 -22.66 3.52
N GLU A 95 -2.27 -22.12 4.37
CA GLU A 95 -3.38 -21.27 3.91
C GLU A 95 -2.87 -19.96 3.28
N ILE A 96 -1.78 -19.40 3.83
CA ILE A 96 -1.13 -18.22 3.25
C ILE A 96 -0.54 -18.55 1.88
N GLU A 97 0.13 -19.68 1.72
CA GLU A 97 0.66 -20.14 0.42
C GLU A 97 -0.45 -20.33 -0.62
N LEU A 98 -1.58 -20.94 -0.22
CA LEU A 98 -2.74 -21.09 -1.11
C LEU A 98 -3.35 -19.74 -1.49
N LEU A 99 -3.34 -18.75 -0.59
CA LEU A 99 -3.74 -17.39 -0.91
C LEU A 99 -2.76 -16.74 -1.88
N GLU A 100 -1.45 -16.88 -1.66
CA GLU A 100 -0.41 -16.36 -2.57
C GLU A 100 -0.56 -16.96 -3.98
N ASP A 101 -0.73 -18.28 -4.11
CA ASP A 101 -0.99 -18.96 -5.37
C ASP A 101 -2.22 -18.39 -6.10
N LEU A 102 -3.30 -18.14 -5.35
CA LEU A 102 -4.51 -17.54 -5.89
C LEU A 102 -4.26 -16.10 -6.40
N LEU A 103 -3.50 -15.31 -5.64
CA LEU A 103 -3.17 -13.93 -5.99
C LEU A 103 -2.26 -13.89 -7.22
N ASP A 104 -1.27 -14.77 -7.32
CA ASP A 104 -0.38 -14.88 -8.48
C ASP A 104 -1.16 -15.19 -9.78
N ILE A 105 -2.17 -16.08 -9.70
CA ILE A 105 -3.06 -16.37 -10.83
C ILE A 105 -3.96 -15.17 -11.16
N SER A 106 -4.44 -14.46 -10.13
CA SER A 106 -5.40 -13.35 -10.29
C SER A 106 -4.76 -12.07 -10.82
N TYR A 107 -3.48 -11.85 -10.51
CA TYR A 107 -2.72 -10.65 -10.84
C TYR A 107 -1.45 -11.04 -11.64
N PRO A 108 -1.59 -11.42 -12.92
CA PRO A 108 -0.49 -11.96 -13.74
C PRO A 108 0.63 -10.94 -13.99
N ASP A 109 0.33 -9.64 -13.94
CA ASP A 109 1.32 -8.56 -14.05
C ASP A 109 2.00 -8.24 -12.70
N GLY A 110 1.67 -9.01 -11.66
CA GLY A 110 2.19 -8.87 -10.30
C GLY A 110 1.29 -8.05 -9.37
N TYR A 111 1.54 -8.20 -8.08
CA TYR A 111 0.91 -7.42 -7.02
C TYR A 111 1.91 -7.15 -5.90
N TYR A 112 1.59 -6.18 -5.05
CA TYR A 112 2.21 -6.03 -3.75
C TYR A 112 1.16 -5.65 -2.71
N ILE A 113 1.44 -6.01 -1.47
CA ILE A 113 0.58 -5.68 -0.34
C ILE A 113 0.96 -4.30 0.17
N TRP A 114 -0.04 -3.43 0.29
CA TRP A 114 0.07 -2.22 1.09
C TRP A 114 -0.59 -2.49 2.44
N TYR A 115 0.24 -2.79 3.44
CA TYR A 115 -0.22 -3.05 4.80
C TYR A 115 -0.20 -1.78 5.64
N ILE A 116 -1.28 -1.54 6.39
CA ILE A 116 -1.44 -0.36 7.25
C ILE A 116 -2.01 -0.79 8.59
N GLY A 117 -1.22 -0.71 9.65
CA GLY A 117 -1.67 -1.06 10.99
C GLY A 117 -0.54 -1.59 11.87
N SER A 118 -0.91 -2.14 13.02
CA SER A 118 0.05 -2.58 14.02
C SER A 118 0.98 -3.70 13.54
N GLY A 119 2.24 -3.67 14.00
CA GLY A 119 3.27 -4.64 13.64
C GLY A 119 3.08 -6.04 14.23
N ASP A 120 2.18 -6.19 15.21
CA ASP A 120 1.84 -7.44 15.88
C ASP A 120 0.49 -8.03 15.43
N HIS A 121 -0.22 -7.37 14.50
CA HIS A 121 -1.50 -7.87 14.00
C HIS A 121 -1.34 -9.16 13.17
N PRO A 122 -2.28 -10.13 13.20
CA PRO A 122 -2.15 -11.38 12.45
C PRO A 122 -1.89 -11.22 10.94
N PHE A 123 -2.37 -10.14 10.33
CA PHE A 123 -2.12 -9.83 8.91
C PHE A 123 -0.66 -9.53 8.58
N THR A 124 0.19 -9.21 9.56
CA THR A 124 1.63 -9.02 9.31
C THR A 124 2.31 -10.30 8.86
N LYS A 125 1.76 -11.47 9.20
CA LYS A 125 2.24 -12.76 8.67
C LYS A 125 2.17 -12.84 7.15
N LEU A 126 1.15 -12.23 6.55
CA LEU A 126 1.01 -12.12 5.10
C LEU A 126 1.87 -10.96 4.58
N ALA A 127 1.82 -9.80 5.24
CA ALA A 127 2.53 -8.60 4.81
C ALA A 127 4.06 -8.74 4.82
N TYR A 128 4.63 -9.53 5.73
CA TYR A 128 6.09 -9.72 5.85
C TYR A 128 6.64 -10.86 4.97
N ARG A 129 5.82 -11.50 4.13
CA ARG A 129 6.29 -12.56 3.20
C ARG A 129 7.18 -12.03 2.09
N SER A 130 7.09 -10.73 1.79
CA SER A 130 7.86 -10.09 0.73
C SER A 130 8.37 -8.73 1.18
N ASP A 131 9.67 -8.49 1.00
CA ASP A 131 10.33 -7.20 1.21
C ASP A 131 9.86 -6.15 0.18
N GLU A 132 9.17 -6.59 -0.88
CA GLU A 132 8.60 -5.72 -1.90
C GLU A 132 7.25 -5.13 -1.49
N ASN A 133 6.69 -5.53 -0.34
CA ASN A 133 5.46 -4.96 0.17
C ASN A 133 5.66 -3.54 0.70
N PHE A 134 4.59 -2.75 0.68
CA PHE A 134 4.59 -1.38 1.20
C PHE A 134 3.97 -1.37 2.60
N LEU A 135 4.82 -1.20 3.61
CA LEU A 135 4.43 -1.44 5.00
C LEU A 135 4.37 -0.13 5.77
N TRP A 136 3.20 0.19 6.33
CA TRP A 136 2.97 1.30 7.26
C TRP A 136 2.67 0.67 8.63
N VAL A 137 3.73 0.49 9.42
CA VAL A 137 3.75 -0.22 10.71
C VAL A 137 4.16 0.73 11.81
#